data_AF-A0AAW2UKZ1-F1
#
_entry.id   AF-A0AAW2UKZ1-F1
#
_cell.length_a   1.000
_cell.length_b   1.000
_cell.length_c   1.000
_cell.angle_alpha   90.00
_cell.angle_beta   90.00
_cell.angle_gamma   90.00
#
_symmetry.space_group_name_H-M   'P 1'
#
loop_
_entity.id
_entity.type
_entity.pdbx_description
1 polymer ?
#
loop_
_entity_poly.entity_id
_entity_poly.type
_entity_poly.pdbx_seq_one_letter_code
_entity_poly.pdbx_strand_id
1 'polypeptide(L)'
;MWGVLTRDSARDETFAMCVVLMWTVNDLPAYGMASGWSSAGVMGCPVCMEDTRVFYLHNGRKACYFDCHRQFLPPDHPYRRNKKAFTKNRVERKLARPRLTGEQIRDWVEEFSPAVEVPLSLPDRYGIEHKWTKKSIFWELEYWSAHLT
;
A
#
# COMPACT_ATOMS: atom_id res chain seq x y z
N MET A 1 -9.71 -16.50 -30.15
CA MET A 1 -9.27 -16.11 -28.80
C MET A 1 -9.37 -17.35 -27.93
N TRP A 2 -8.27 -17.80 -27.32
CA TRP A 2 -8.21 -19.08 -26.59
C TRP A 2 -8.55 -18.85 -25.11
N GLY A 3 -9.72 -19.30 -24.66
CA GLY A 3 -10.16 -19.25 -23.27
C GLY A 3 -10.86 -20.55 -22.87
N VAL A 4 -11.10 -20.76 -21.58
CA VAL A 4 -11.79 -21.96 -21.05
C VAL A 4 -13.23 -21.59 -20.72
N LEU A 5 -14.19 -22.35 -21.26
CA LEU A 5 -15.60 -22.22 -20.87
C LEU A 5 -15.74 -22.50 -19.38
N THR A 6 -16.11 -21.48 -18.63
CA THR A 6 -16.21 -21.51 -17.17
C THR A 6 -17.62 -21.05 -16.77
N ARG A 7 -18.23 -21.73 -15.79
CA ARG A 7 -19.54 -21.36 -15.26
C ARG A 7 -19.37 -20.45 -14.05
N ASP A 8 -19.95 -19.25 -14.12
CA ASP A 8 -20.16 -18.38 -12.97
C ASP A 8 -21.37 -18.91 -12.18
N SER A 9 -21.12 -19.48 -11.00
CA SER A 9 -22.20 -20.01 -10.15
C SER A 9 -23.08 -18.93 -9.51
N ALA A 10 -22.60 -17.70 -9.39
CA ALA A 10 -23.36 -16.60 -8.79
C ALA A 10 -24.36 -16.01 -9.79
N ARG A 11 -24.00 -15.96 -11.07
CA ARG A 11 -24.85 -15.45 -12.16
C ARG A 11 -25.57 -16.56 -12.94
N ASP A 12 -25.19 -17.81 -12.72
CA ASP A 12 -25.63 -19.00 -13.47
C ASP A 12 -25.38 -18.91 -14.98
N GLU A 13 -24.27 -18.26 -15.36
CA GLU A 13 -23.90 -18.00 -16.75
C GLU A 13 -22.59 -18.72 -17.12
N THR A 14 -22.45 -19.11 -18.39
CA THR A 14 -21.17 -19.66 -18.90
C THR A 14 -20.48 -18.61 -19.77
N PHE A 15 -19.22 -18.35 -19.49
CA PHE A 15 -18.41 -17.39 -20.24
C PHE A 15 -17.05 -17.98 -20.61
N ALA A 16 -16.41 -17.42 -21.63
CA ALA A 16 -15.05 -17.80 -22.01
C ALA A 16 -14.06 -17.06 -21.09
N MET A 17 -13.55 -17.76 -20.07
CA MET A 17 -12.54 -17.20 -19.16
C MET A 17 -11.17 -17.21 -19.84
N CYS A 18 -10.59 -16.03 -20.04
CA CYS A 18 -9.24 -15.88 -20.58
C CYS A 18 -8.19 -15.85 -19.47
N VAL A 19 -8.41 -15.04 -18.43
CA VAL A 19 -7.51 -14.86 -17.27
C VAL A 19 -8.35 -14.65 -16.01
N VAL A 20 -7.89 -15.19 -14.88
CA VAL A 20 -8.43 -14.92 -13.55
C VAL A 20 -7.30 -14.64 -12.57
N LEU A 21 -7.44 -13.60 -11.75
CA LEU A 21 -6.55 -13.33 -10.62
C LEU A 21 -7.30 -13.62 -9.33
N MET A 22 -6.94 -14.70 -8.63
CA MET A 22 -7.68 -15.15 -7.44
C MET A 22 -7.20 -14.49 -6.15
N TRP A 23 -5.90 -14.49 -5.90
CA TRP A 23 -5.28 -13.83 -4.75
C TRP A 23 -3.83 -13.49 -5.05
N THR A 24 -3.28 -12.55 -4.31
CA THR A 24 -1.85 -12.23 -4.35
C THR A 24 -1.28 -12.33 -2.93
N VAL A 25 -0.20 -13.10 -2.77
CA VAL A 25 0.57 -13.13 -1.52
C VAL A 25 1.83 -12.33 -1.78
N ASN A 26 1.84 -11.10 -1.31
CA ASN A 26 2.94 -10.18 -1.56
C ASN A 26 3.69 -9.89 -0.26
N ASP A 27 5.01 -10.00 -0.32
CA ASP A 27 5.84 -9.26 0.61
C ASP A 27 5.83 -7.76 0.24
N LEU A 28 6.48 -6.91 1.04
CA LEU A 28 6.47 -5.47 0.80
C LEU A 28 7.11 -5.07 -0.55
N PRO A 29 8.21 -5.69 -1.00
CA PRO A 29 8.74 -5.50 -2.35
C PRO A 29 7.77 -5.90 -3.47
N ALA A 30 7.18 -7.10 -3.41
CA ALA A 30 6.22 -7.56 -4.41
C ALA A 30 4.98 -6.67 -4.45
N TYR A 31 4.50 -6.22 -3.29
CA TYR A 31 3.41 -5.26 -3.19
C TYR A 31 3.75 -3.97 -3.95
N GLY A 32 4.97 -3.47 -3.81
CA GLY A 32 5.40 -2.27 -4.53
C GLY A 32 5.39 -2.43 -6.05
N MET A 33 5.79 -3.60 -6.54
CA MET A 33 5.73 -3.90 -7.97
C MET A 33 4.29 -4.03 -8.49
N ALA A 34 3.43 -4.73 -7.73
CA ALA A 34 2.04 -4.98 -8.11
C ALA A 34 1.16 -3.73 -8.02
N SER A 35 1.33 -2.92 -6.98
CA SER A 35 0.53 -1.72 -6.75
C SER A 35 1.06 -0.48 -7.46
N GLY A 36 2.37 -0.43 -7.76
CA GLY A 36 3.06 0.79 -8.17
C GLY A 36 3.51 1.66 -6.99
N TRP A 37 3.46 1.16 -5.75
CA TRP A 37 3.96 1.88 -4.57
C TRP A 37 5.46 1.66 -4.34
N SER A 38 6.26 2.72 -4.23
CA SER A 38 7.66 2.59 -3.84
C SER A 38 7.80 2.38 -2.33
N SER A 39 8.28 1.21 -1.93
CA SER A 39 8.57 0.86 -0.52
C SER A 39 9.90 1.42 -0.01
N ALA A 40 10.65 2.17 -0.83
CA ALA A 40 11.95 2.68 -0.47
C ALA A 40 11.88 3.98 0.37
N GLY A 41 12.69 4.05 1.42
CA GLY A 41 12.88 5.26 2.23
C GLY A 41 11.89 5.39 3.40
N VAL A 42 11.64 6.64 3.82
CA VAL A 42 10.83 7.00 5.00
C VAL A 42 9.33 6.76 4.81
N MET A 43 8.83 7.01 3.59
CA MET A 43 7.41 6.85 3.22
C MET A 43 7.11 5.45 2.65
N GLY A 44 7.92 4.44 2.98
CA GLY A 44 7.81 3.12 2.36
C GLY A 44 6.55 2.35 2.76
N CYS A 45 5.92 2.68 3.88
CA CYS A 45 4.73 1.97 4.36
C CYS A 45 3.47 2.44 3.61
N PRO A 46 2.78 1.57 2.86
CA PRO A 46 1.56 1.94 2.13
C PRO A 46 0.35 2.19 3.05
N VAL A 47 0.42 1.74 4.31
CA VAL A 47 -0.65 2.00 5.30
C VAL A 47 -0.46 3.39 5.92
N CYS A 48 0.74 3.68 6.41
CA CYS A 48 1.06 4.95 7.05
C CYS A 48 1.21 6.10 6.05
N MET A 49 1.65 5.81 4.82
CA MET A 49 1.94 6.78 3.77
C MET A 49 2.72 8.01 4.30
N GLU A 50 2.29 9.22 4.00
CA GLU A 50 2.86 10.50 4.44
C GLU A 50 2.85 10.70 5.95
N ASP A 51 1.93 10.04 6.64
CA ASP A 51 1.69 10.13 8.08
C ASP A 51 2.64 9.26 8.92
N THR A 52 3.62 8.65 8.25
CA THR A 52 4.67 7.81 8.81
C THR A 52 5.52 8.53 9.87
N ARG A 53 5.99 7.76 10.86
CA ARG A 53 6.90 8.25 11.90
C ARG A 53 8.34 7.79 11.72
N VAL A 54 8.63 7.22 10.55
CA VAL A 54 9.94 6.71 10.20
C VAL A 54 10.93 7.86 10.16
N PHE A 55 12.14 7.60 10.60
CA PHE A 55 13.20 8.60 10.64
C PHE A 55 14.50 8.00 10.12
N TYR A 56 15.41 8.84 9.64
CA TYR A 56 16.75 8.39 9.28
C TYR A 56 17.63 8.30 10.54
N LEU A 57 18.35 7.19 10.69
CA LEU A 57 19.42 7.09 11.69
C LEU A 57 20.48 8.14 11.37
N HIS A 58 20.85 8.97 12.34
CA HIS A 58 21.79 10.08 12.16
C HIS A 58 23.10 9.64 11.49
N ASN A 59 23.72 8.57 12.00
CA ASN A 59 25.02 8.10 11.52
C ASN A 59 24.90 7.19 10.29
N GLY A 60 23.92 6.29 10.28
CA GLY A 60 23.77 5.28 9.23
C GLY A 60 23.03 5.77 8.00
N ARG A 61 22.31 6.90 8.10
CA ARG A 61 21.42 7.46 7.05
C ARG A 61 20.40 6.45 6.49
N LYS A 62 20.12 5.37 7.23
CA LYS A 62 19.13 4.35 6.90
C LYS A 62 17.79 4.71 7.54
N ALA A 63 16.70 4.46 6.83
CA ALA A 63 15.35 4.61 7.36
C ALA A 63 15.11 3.60 8.49
N CYS A 64 14.57 4.07 9.60
CA CYS A 64 14.30 3.28 10.80
C CYS A 64 12.82 3.32 11.14
N TYR A 65 12.21 2.14 11.23
CA TYR A 65 10.79 1.94 11.56
C TYR A 65 10.59 1.64 13.05
N PHE A 66 11.63 1.79 13.87
CA PHE A 66 11.56 1.56 15.31
C PHE A 66 10.47 2.43 15.93
N ASP A 67 9.68 1.84 16.84
CA ASP A 67 8.63 2.52 17.60
C ASP A 67 7.49 3.14 16.78
N CYS A 68 7.45 2.94 15.46
CA CYS A 68 6.40 3.47 14.58
C CYS A 68 5.09 2.67 14.64
N HIS A 69 5.13 1.45 15.20
CA HIS A 69 4.00 0.51 15.19
C HIS A 69 3.04 0.69 16.38
N ARG A 70 3.43 1.40 17.45
CA ARG A 70 2.56 1.58 18.63
C ARG A 70 1.27 2.33 18.34
N GLN A 71 1.24 3.10 17.25
CA GLN A 71 0.02 3.77 16.78
C GLN A 71 -1.10 2.81 16.36
N PHE A 72 -0.77 1.53 16.10
CA PHE A 72 -1.74 0.48 15.76
C PHE A 72 -2.30 -0.26 16.99
N LEU A 73 -1.74 -0.03 18.18
CA LEU A 73 -2.25 -0.66 19.41
C LEU A 73 -3.55 0.02 19.86
N PRO A 74 -4.42 -0.63 20.66
CA PRO A 74 -5.55 0.06 21.29
C PRO A 74 -5.11 1.31 22.09
N PRO A 75 -5.92 2.38 22.18
CA PRO A 75 -5.54 3.65 22.83
C PRO A 75 -5.12 3.51 24.31
N ASP A 76 -5.69 2.53 25.00
CA ASP A 76 -5.47 2.19 26.40
C ASP A 76 -4.33 1.17 26.61
N HIS A 77 -3.75 0.64 25.53
CA HIS A 77 -2.71 -0.39 25.61
C HIS A 77 -1.48 0.11 26.41
N PRO A 78 -0.99 -0.64 27.43
CA PRO A 78 0.09 -0.20 28.32
C PRO A 78 1.37 0.22 27.58
N TYR A 79 1.71 -0.48 26.48
CA TYR A 79 2.87 -0.14 25.66
C TYR A 79 2.80 1.25 25.05
N ARG A 80 1.62 1.84 24.80
CA ARG A 80 1.52 3.25 24.36
C ARG A 80 2.05 4.24 25.40
N ARG A 81 2.11 3.86 26.68
CA ARG A 81 2.62 4.71 27.79
C ARG A 81 4.01 4.29 28.28
N ASN A 82 4.56 3.19 27.77
CA ASN A 82 5.88 2.70 28.15
C ASN A 82 6.98 3.61 27.59
N LYS A 83 7.60 4.40 28.47
CA LYS A 83 8.67 5.37 28.17
C LYS A 83 10.09 4.78 28.26
N LYS A 84 10.22 3.51 28.67
CA LYS A 84 11.50 2.86 28.98
C LYS A 84 11.90 1.80 27.94
N ALA A 85 10.97 0.94 27.52
CA ALA A 85 11.26 -0.15 26.57
C ALA A 85 11.27 0.30 25.10
N PHE A 86 10.73 1.48 24.81
CA PHE A 86 10.64 2.06 23.47
C PHE A 86 11.44 3.36 23.40
N THR A 87 11.14 4.24 22.43
CA THR A 87 11.76 5.57 22.36
C THR A 87 11.67 6.27 23.71
N LYS A 88 12.84 6.65 24.25
CA LYS A 88 12.98 7.20 25.58
C LYS A 88 12.05 8.39 25.77
N ASN A 89 11.34 8.40 26.90
CA ASN A 89 10.43 9.47 27.30
C ASN A 89 9.25 9.73 26.34
N ARG A 90 8.95 8.79 25.42
CA ARG A 90 7.85 8.94 24.46
C ARG A 90 6.58 8.20 24.88
N VAL A 91 5.46 8.90 24.80
CA VAL A 91 4.11 8.35 24.89
C VAL A 91 3.45 8.42 23.52
N GLU A 92 2.90 7.31 23.05
CA GLU A 92 2.18 7.27 21.79
C GLU A 92 0.71 7.64 22.00
N ARG A 93 0.32 8.81 21.47
CA ARG A 93 -1.06 9.33 21.53
C ARG A 93 -1.77 9.33 20.18
N LYS A 94 -1.03 9.28 19.07
CA LYS A 94 -1.63 9.30 17.73
C LYS A 94 -2.22 7.91 17.44
N LEU A 95 -3.35 7.90 16.76
CA LEU A 95 -3.92 6.69 16.19
C LEU A 95 -3.34 6.48 14.79
N ALA A 96 -3.23 5.23 14.38
CA ALA A 96 -2.97 4.94 12.97
C ALA A 96 -4.01 5.66 12.11
N ARG A 97 -3.56 6.20 10.97
CA ARG A 97 -4.50 6.71 9.97
C ARG A 97 -5.43 5.59 9.50
N PRO A 98 -6.70 5.90 9.16
CA PRO A 98 -7.56 4.93 8.51
C PRO A 98 -6.90 4.36 7.26
N ARG A 99 -7.05 3.06 7.02
CA ARG A 99 -6.63 2.47 5.74
C ARG A 99 -7.50 3.07 4.65
N LEU A 100 -6.87 3.40 3.51
CA LEU A 100 -7.63 3.76 2.33
C LEU A 100 -8.37 2.52 1.80
N THR A 101 -9.58 2.74 1.33
CA THR A 101 -10.31 1.73 0.56
C THR A 101 -9.69 1.59 -0.83
N GLY A 102 -9.90 0.46 -1.50
CA GLY A 102 -9.40 0.30 -2.86
C GLY A 102 -10.01 1.28 -3.86
N GLU A 103 -11.23 1.78 -3.62
CA GLU A 103 -11.83 2.86 -4.43
C GLU A 103 -11.08 4.18 -4.27
N GLN A 104 -10.76 4.57 -3.03
CA GLN A 104 -9.94 5.76 -2.78
C GLN A 104 -8.55 5.65 -3.40
N ILE A 105 -7.95 4.45 -3.38
CA ILE A 105 -6.66 4.22 -4.03
C ILE A 105 -6.82 4.31 -5.55
N ARG A 106 -7.85 3.70 -6.14
CA ARG A 106 -8.16 3.78 -7.58
C ARG A 106 -8.25 5.23 -8.03
N ASP A 107 -9.10 6.00 -7.37
CA ASP A 107 -9.38 7.38 -7.75
C ASP A 107 -8.11 8.24 -7.67
N TRP A 108 -7.22 7.95 -6.72
CA TRP A 108 -5.92 8.61 -6.61
C TRP A 108 -4.97 8.24 -7.76
N VAL A 109 -4.86 6.95 -8.10
CA VAL A 109 -3.89 6.49 -9.11
C VAL A 109 -4.39 6.65 -10.55
N GLU A 110 -5.67 6.95 -10.77
CA GLU A 110 -6.27 7.16 -12.09
C GLU A 110 -5.64 8.35 -12.83
N GLU A 111 -5.12 9.33 -12.09
CA GLU A 111 -4.42 10.50 -12.64
C GLU A 111 -3.00 10.17 -13.14
N PHE A 112 -2.48 8.97 -12.87
CA PHE A 112 -1.11 8.57 -13.19
C PHE A 112 -1.00 7.77 -14.49
N SER A 113 0.14 7.91 -15.17
CA SER A 113 0.44 7.15 -16.38
C SER A 113 0.41 5.62 -16.12
N PRO A 114 -0.14 4.82 -17.06
CA PRO A 114 -0.12 3.37 -16.98
C PRO A 114 1.29 2.79 -16.97
N ALA A 115 1.46 1.68 -16.26
CA ALA A 115 2.72 0.94 -16.14
C ALA A 115 3.31 0.36 -17.45
N VAL A 116 2.58 0.44 -18.57
CA VAL A 116 2.97 -0.12 -19.88
C VAL A 116 4.02 0.76 -20.56
N GLU A 117 4.10 2.03 -20.17
CA GLU A 117 5.15 2.95 -20.55
C GLU A 117 6.19 2.96 -19.42
N VAL A 118 7.49 2.81 -19.73
CA VAL A 118 8.54 3.16 -18.76
C VAL A 118 8.27 4.63 -18.42
N PRO A 119 7.87 4.98 -17.19
CA PRO A 119 7.49 6.36 -16.91
C PRO A 119 8.73 7.23 -17.14
N LEU A 120 8.67 8.14 -18.09
CA LEU A 120 9.75 9.10 -18.37
C LEU A 120 10.03 9.96 -17.13
N SER A 121 9.04 10.11 -16.25
CA SER A 121 9.10 10.81 -14.98
C SER A 121 8.21 10.16 -13.94
N LEU A 122 8.55 10.35 -12.66
CA LEU A 122 7.69 10.00 -11.53
C LEU A 122 6.50 10.97 -11.48
N PRO A 123 5.34 10.56 -10.92
CA PRO A 123 4.19 11.45 -10.80
C PRO A 123 4.49 12.68 -9.94
N ASP A 124 3.75 13.76 -10.17
CA ASP A 124 3.87 15.00 -9.42
C ASP A 124 3.76 14.76 -7.91
N ARG A 125 4.56 15.48 -7.11
CA ARG A 125 4.61 15.36 -5.63
C ARG A 125 5.07 13.99 -5.10
N TYR A 126 5.61 13.11 -5.95
CA TYR A 126 6.27 11.88 -5.51
C TYR A 126 7.38 12.16 -4.48
N GLY A 127 7.39 11.38 -3.41
CA GLY A 127 8.34 11.51 -2.31
C GLY A 127 8.01 12.63 -1.31
N ILE A 128 7.01 13.46 -1.61
CA ILE A 128 6.53 14.53 -0.73
C ILE A 128 5.18 14.13 -0.13
N GLU A 129 4.20 13.78 -0.99
CA GLU A 129 2.84 13.43 -0.55
C GLU A 129 2.52 11.94 -0.70
N HIS A 130 3.17 11.27 -1.66
CA HIS A 130 2.94 9.85 -1.89
C HIS A 130 4.18 9.16 -2.46
N LYS A 131 4.09 7.83 -2.61
CA LYS A 131 5.13 7.00 -3.24
C LYS A 131 4.62 6.17 -4.43
N TRP A 132 3.43 6.47 -4.94
CA TRP A 132 2.97 5.95 -6.22
C TRP A 132 3.93 6.33 -7.37
N THR A 133 4.37 5.35 -8.14
CA THR A 133 5.26 5.52 -9.29
C THR A 133 4.53 5.39 -10.62
N LYS A 134 3.34 4.77 -10.62
CA LYS A 134 2.55 4.45 -11.82
C LYS A 134 1.12 4.01 -11.46
N LYS A 135 0.22 4.01 -12.45
CA LYS A 135 -1.04 3.24 -12.42
C LYS A 135 -0.74 1.79 -12.78
N SER A 136 -1.01 0.86 -11.86
CA SER A 136 -0.86 -0.58 -12.13
C SER A 136 -1.88 -1.07 -13.18
N ILE A 137 -1.46 -2.01 -14.05
CA ILE A 137 -2.37 -2.67 -15.01
C ILE A 137 -3.50 -3.43 -14.32
N PHE A 138 -3.34 -3.80 -13.05
CA PHE A 138 -4.41 -4.48 -12.31
C PHE A 138 -5.64 -3.58 -12.11
N TRP A 139 -5.50 -2.25 -12.22
CA TRP A 139 -6.65 -1.34 -12.19
C TRP A 139 -7.57 -1.46 -13.41
N GLU A 140 -7.15 -2.16 -14.47
CA GLU A 140 -8.02 -2.53 -15.61
C GLU A 140 -8.98 -3.69 -15.26
N LEU A 141 -8.75 -4.38 -14.14
CA LEU A 141 -9.65 -5.42 -13.64
C LEU A 141 -10.74 -4.78 -12.78
N GLU A 142 -12.01 -4.91 -13.18
CA GLU A 142 -13.16 -4.30 -12.48
C GLU A 142 -13.22 -4.62 -10.98
N TYR A 143 -12.73 -5.80 -10.57
CA TYR A 143 -12.76 -6.28 -9.20
C TYR A 143 -11.51 -5.92 -8.37
N TRP A 144 -10.52 -5.22 -8.94
CA TRP A 144 -9.25 -5.00 -8.26
C TRP A 144 -9.34 -4.11 -7.02
N SER A 145 -10.27 -3.14 -7.00
CA SER A 145 -10.52 -2.30 -5.83
C SER A 145 -10.93 -3.11 -4.59
N ALA A 146 -11.53 -4.28 -4.76
CA ALA A 146 -11.89 -5.17 -3.67
C ALA A 146 -10.71 -6.01 -3.12
N HIS A 147 -9.57 -6.04 -3.82
CA HIS A 147 -8.43 -6.93 -3.49
C HIS A 147 -7.32 -6.25 -2.66
N LEU A 148 -7.42 -4.95 -2.37
CA LEU A 148 -6.35 -4.16 -1.72
C LEU A 148 -6.58 -3.85 -0.22
N THR A 149 -7.61 -4.42 0.40
CA THR A 149 -8.00 -4.15 1.81
C THR A 149 -7.42 -5.12 2.84
#